data_AF-A0A7W0DIE0-F1
#
_entry.id   AF-A0A7W0DIE0-F1
#
_cell.length_a   1.000
_cell.length_b   1.000
_cell.length_c   1.000
_cell.angle_alpha   90.00
_cell.angle_beta   90.00
_cell.angle_gamma   90.00
#
_symmetry.space_group_name_H-M   'P 1'
#
loop_
_entity.id
_entity.type
_entity.pdbx_description
1 polymer ?
#
loop_
_entity_poly.entity_id
_entity_poly.type
_entity_poly.pdbx_seq_one_letter_code
_entity_poly.pdbx_strand_id
1 'polypeptide(L)'
;MLDAPLSRETGALSGGRGDPGEAFAGQGLDVSLGEIARRAGVGAGTVYRHFPSKQVLLEAVLVQHMDDLAAAGRRRMARSAPTEAFFAFLLDVIEKSRGRQHVCDVVTADESWPRQMLAAAAQRFRQVLTALLHGAQRAGGVRAGIGPDDVTSLTVGCAAMLAVHRDRAAGIRLVHLTLDALRPSASVTELHTFRDAGGTTPAARCEECGTSLPCRPTGRPARYCGATCRQRARRRRLAG
;
A
#
# COMPACT_ATOMS: atom_id res chain seq x y z
N MET A 1 -53.62 -15.63 1.69
CA MET A 1 -54.71 -15.08 0.87
C MET A 1 -55.07 -13.75 1.51
N LEU A 2 -54.37 -12.70 1.08
CA LEU A 2 -54.93 -11.50 0.42
C LEU A 2 -55.49 -10.54 1.48
N ASP A 3 -55.15 -9.26 1.57
CA ASP A 3 -54.45 -8.33 0.70
C ASP A 3 -54.14 -7.08 1.56
N ALA A 4 -53.00 -6.44 1.32
CA ALA A 4 -52.88 -4.99 1.55
C ALA A 4 -53.70 -4.28 0.46
N PRO A 5 -54.14 -3.02 0.62
CA PRO A 5 -53.24 -1.93 0.20
C PRO A 5 -53.41 -0.56 0.88
N LEU A 6 -52.31 0.21 0.87
CA LEU A 6 -52.16 1.64 0.49
C LEU A 6 -52.96 2.70 1.29
N SER A 7 -52.47 3.88 1.68
CA SER A 7 -51.24 4.64 1.43
C SER A 7 -51.31 5.94 2.24
N ARG A 8 -50.16 6.65 2.27
CA ARG A 8 -49.93 8.08 2.53
C ARG A 8 -49.65 8.52 3.97
N GLU A 9 -48.75 9.46 4.24
CA GLU A 9 -47.58 10.08 3.58
C GLU A 9 -47.15 11.17 4.59
N THR A 10 -45.87 11.23 4.96
CA THR A 10 -45.06 12.42 5.36
C THR A 10 -43.87 11.88 6.18
N GLY A 11 -42.60 12.08 5.83
CA GLY A 11 -41.99 13.24 5.22
C GLY A 11 -40.91 13.70 6.20
N ALA A 12 -39.68 13.22 6.06
CA ALA A 12 -38.53 13.78 6.75
C ALA A 12 -37.26 13.55 5.93
N LEU A 13 -36.90 14.62 5.23
CA LEU A 13 -35.65 14.86 4.55
C LEU A 13 -34.50 14.78 5.58
N SER A 14 -33.57 13.85 5.41
CA SER A 14 -32.23 13.99 5.96
C SER A 14 -31.23 13.91 4.82
N GLY A 15 -30.97 15.07 4.21
CA GLY A 15 -29.85 15.27 3.30
C GLY A 15 -28.55 15.00 4.05
N GLY A 16 -28.01 13.80 3.87
CA GLY A 16 -26.63 13.50 4.22
C GLY A 16 -25.72 14.33 3.32
N ARG A 17 -24.91 15.20 3.91
CA ARG A 17 -23.71 15.75 3.28
C ARG A 17 -22.81 14.56 2.93
N GLY A 18 -22.95 14.04 1.71
CA GLY A 18 -22.07 13.02 1.17
C GLY A 18 -20.68 13.62 1.02
N ASP A 19 -19.71 13.06 1.74
CA ASP A 19 -18.30 13.37 1.56
C ASP A 19 -17.91 13.07 0.10
N PRO A 20 -17.31 14.01 -0.65
CA PRO A 20 -16.74 13.73 -1.98
C PRO A 20 -15.86 12.47 -2.01
N GLY A 21 -15.24 12.11 -0.87
CA GLY A 21 -14.46 10.90 -0.68
C GLY A 21 -15.22 9.58 -0.84
N GLU A 22 -16.54 9.54 -0.61
CA GLU A 22 -17.36 8.33 -0.80
C GLU A 22 -17.58 8.00 -2.28
N ALA A 23 -17.63 9.02 -3.15
CA ALA A 23 -17.85 8.82 -4.58
C ALA A 23 -16.73 8.00 -5.25
N PHE A 24 -15.51 8.06 -4.70
CA PHE A 24 -14.35 7.33 -5.21
C PHE A 24 -14.23 5.89 -4.67
N ALA A 25 -14.92 5.56 -3.57
CA ALA A 25 -14.78 4.27 -2.90
C ALA A 25 -15.47 3.08 -3.62
N GLY A 26 -16.35 3.36 -4.61
CA GLY A 26 -17.18 2.34 -5.27
C GLY A 26 -16.98 2.16 -6.79
N GLN A 27 -16.52 3.18 -7.51
CA GLN A 27 -16.42 3.13 -8.99
C GLN A 27 -15.04 3.50 -9.54
N GLY A 28 -14.08 3.81 -8.68
CA GLY A 28 -12.77 4.28 -9.10
C GLY A 28 -12.83 5.54 -9.97
N LEU A 29 -11.73 5.83 -10.64
CA LEU A 29 -11.47 7.09 -11.36
C LEU A 29 -12.39 7.37 -12.56
N ASP A 30 -13.43 6.60 -12.83
CA ASP A 30 -14.37 6.87 -13.94
C ASP A 30 -15.49 7.85 -13.57
N VAL A 31 -15.57 8.25 -12.29
CA VAL A 31 -16.57 9.24 -11.86
C VAL A 31 -16.20 10.63 -12.38
N SER A 32 -17.12 11.29 -13.10
CA SER A 32 -16.94 12.66 -13.60
C SER A 32 -17.11 13.70 -12.48
N LEU A 33 -16.50 14.89 -12.64
CA LEU A 33 -16.68 16.02 -11.71
C LEU A 33 -18.17 16.38 -11.52
N GLY A 34 -18.97 16.27 -12.59
CA GLY A 34 -20.42 16.49 -12.54
C GLY A 34 -21.15 15.44 -11.70
N GLU A 35 -20.76 14.16 -11.81
CA GLU A 35 -21.33 13.08 -10.99
C GLU A 35 -20.91 13.21 -9.51
N ILE A 36 -19.69 13.68 -9.23
CA ILE A 36 -19.25 14.00 -7.87
C ILE A 36 -20.06 15.16 -7.30
N ALA A 37 -20.26 16.23 -8.08
CA ALA A 37 -21.09 17.37 -7.66
C ALA A 37 -22.52 16.93 -7.30
N ARG A 38 -23.11 16.08 -8.15
CA ARG A 38 -24.44 15.50 -7.93
C ARG A 38 -24.51 14.68 -6.63
N ARG A 39 -23.52 13.80 -6.38
CA ARG A 39 -23.46 12.97 -5.16
C ARG A 39 -23.21 13.80 -3.90
N ALA A 40 -22.40 14.84 -3.99
CA ALA A 40 -22.12 15.75 -2.89
C ALA A 40 -23.23 16.80 -2.66
N GLY A 41 -24.28 16.81 -3.49
CA GLY A 41 -25.39 17.76 -3.38
C GLY A 41 -25.00 19.22 -3.63
N VAL A 42 -23.92 19.45 -4.40
CA VAL A 42 -23.42 20.79 -4.72
C VAL A 42 -23.60 21.09 -6.21
N GLY A 43 -23.81 22.37 -6.53
CA GLY A 43 -23.92 22.78 -7.94
C GLY A 43 -22.62 22.49 -8.71
N ALA A 44 -22.73 21.97 -9.93
CA ALA A 44 -21.57 21.67 -10.77
C ALA A 44 -20.66 22.89 -10.96
N GLY A 45 -21.23 24.08 -11.14
CA GLY A 45 -20.49 25.34 -11.25
C GLY A 45 -19.71 25.74 -9.98
N THR A 46 -20.08 25.22 -8.82
CA THR A 46 -19.31 25.40 -7.57
C THR A 46 -18.11 24.47 -7.57
N VAL A 47 -18.27 23.21 -7.96
CA VAL A 47 -17.17 22.23 -8.04
C VAL A 47 -16.16 22.66 -9.10
N TYR A 48 -16.58 23.03 -10.31
CA TYR A 48 -15.66 23.49 -11.36
C TYR A 48 -14.90 24.77 -11.00
N ARG A 49 -15.49 25.66 -10.17
CA ARG A 49 -14.80 26.87 -9.68
C ARG A 49 -13.71 26.56 -8.65
N HIS A 50 -13.96 25.62 -7.75
CA HIS A 50 -12.99 25.26 -6.69
C HIS A 50 -11.98 24.21 -7.15
N PHE A 51 -12.36 23.37 -8.12
CA PHE A 51 -11.56 22.27 -8.64
C PHE A 51 -11.54 22.36 -10.18
N PRO A 52 -10.66 23.20 -10.74
CA PRO A 52 -10.57 23.42 -12.18
C PRO A 52 -10.19 22.15 -12.96
N SER A 53 -9.54 21.19 -12.30
CA SER A 53 -9.21 19.89 -12.86
C SER A 53 -9.52 18.75 -11.89
N LYS A 54 -9.65 17.54 -12.44
CA LYS A 54 -9.84 16.31 -11.66
C LYS A 54 -8.68 16.06 -10.73
N GLN A 55 -7.45 16.36 -11.15
CA GLN A 55 -6.24 16.23 -10.33
C GLN A 55 -6.29 17.13 -9.09
N VAL A 56 -6.76 18.37 -9.23
CA VAL A 56 -6.91 19.29 -8.08
C VAL A 56 -7.96 18.77 -7.09
N LEU A 57 -9.05 18.16 -7.59
CA LEU A 57 -10.03 17.52 -6.71
C LEU A 57 -9.44 16.29 -5.99
N LEU A 58 -8.76 15.40 -6.73
CA LEU A 58 -8.14 14.21 -6.15
C LEU A 58 -7.09 14.58 -5.11
N GLU A 59 -6.28 15.61 -5.37
CA GLU A 59 -5.34 16.18 -4.41
C GLU A 59 -6.05 16.63 -3.13
N ALA A 60 -7.10 17.43 -3.25
CA ALA A 60 -7.85 17.90 -2.08
C ALA A 60 -8.47 16.75 -1.27
N VAL A 61 -8.99 15.73 -1.95
CA VAL A 61 -9.53 14.52 -1.30
C VAL A 61 -8.43 13.75 -0.57
N LEU A 62 -7.23 13.62 -1.17
CA LEU A 62 -6.09 12.97 -0.52
C LEU A 62 -5.57 13.78 0.68
N VAL A 63 -5.51 15.10 0.57
CA VAL A 63 -5.13 16.00 1.67
C VAL A 63 -6.09 15.80 2.85
N GLN A 64 -7.40 15.87 2.60
CA GLN A 64 -8.42 15.68 3.62
C GLN A 64 -8.32 14.28 4.25
N HIS A 65 -8.15 13.24 3.42
CA HIS A 65 -8.00 11.86 3.90
C HIS A 65 -6.79 11.71 4.84
N MET A 66 -5.63 12.26 4.48
CA MET A 66 -4.43 12.23 5.31
C MET A 66 -4.63 12.99 6.63
N ASP A 67 -5.29 14.15 6.59
CA ASP A 67 -5.58 14.94 7.78
C ASP A 67 -6.58 14.24 8.73
N ASP A 68 -7.59 13.56 8.19
CA ASP A 68 -8.54 12.78 8.97
C ASP A 68 -7.90 11.57 9.64
N LEU A 69 -6.98 10.90 8.94
CA LEU A 69 -6.16 9.83 9.51
C LEU A 69 -5.24 10.39 10.62
N ALA A 70 -4.53 11.48 10.37
CA ALA A 70 -3.68 12.11 11.38
C ALA A 70 -4.49 12.51 12.64
N ALA A 71 -5.70 13.05 12.46
CA ALA A 71 -6.60 13.37 13.56
C ALA A 71 -7.07 12.11 14.30
N ALA A 72 -7.39 11.02 13.59
CA ALA A 72 -7.76 9.75 14.21
C ALA A 72 -6.61 9.17 15.04
N GLY A 73 -5.37 9.17 14.51
CA GLY A 73 -4.20 8.71 15.24
C GLY A 73 -3.94 9.51 16.51
N ARG A 74 -4.04 10.84 16.45
CA ARG A 74 -3.95 11.70 17.65
C ARG A 74 -5.00 11.35 18.70
N ARG A 75 -6.25 11.07 18.30
CA ARG A 75 -7.31 10.63 19.22
C ARG A 75 -7.01 9.28 19.87
N ARG A 76 -6.45 8.33 19.12
CA ARG A 76 -6.03 7.00 19.64
C ARG A 76 -4.91 7.16 20.67
N MET A 77 -3.90 7.97 20.37
CA MET A 77 -2.80 8.27 21.31
C MET A 77 -3.30 8.81 22.66
N ALA A 78 -4.37 9.61 22.65
CA ALA A 78 -4.90 10.22 23.85
C ALA A 78 -5.82 9.31 24.68
N ARG A 79 -6.31 8.19 24.13
CA ARG A 79 -7.41 7.40 24.71
C ARG A 79 -7.09 5.94 25.00
N SER A 80 -6.02 5.41 24.43
CA SER A 80 -5.69 3.98 24.48
C SER A 80 -4.25 3.76 24.96
N ALA A 81 -3.96 2.54 25.45
CA ALA A 81 -2.59 2.15 25.74
C ALA A 81 -1.73 2.21 24.46
N PRO A 82 -0.42 2.52 24.53
CA PRO A 82 0.40 2.79 23.34
C PRO A 82 0.34 1.71 22.25
N THR A 83 0.42 0.43 22.65
CA THR A 83 0.34 -0.71 21.74
C THR A 83 -1.04 -0.84 21.10
N GLU A 84 -2.10 -0.70 21.88
CA GLU A 84 -3.49 -0.75 21.39
C GLU A 84 -3.76 0.41 20.42
N ALA A 85 -3.33 1.62 20.78
CA ALA A 85 -3.47 2.82 19.95
C ALA A 85 -2.82 2.61 18.57
N PHE A 86 -1.63 2.01 18.54
CA PHE A 86 -0.91 1.71 17.29
C PHE A 86 -1.67 0.72 16.42
N PHE A 87 -2.00 -0.47 16.93
CA PHE A 87 -2.69 -1.49 16.12
C PHE A 87 -4.08 -1.06 15.67
N ALA A 88 -4.83 -0.38 16.53
CA ALA A 88 -6.14 0.16 16.17
C ALA A 88 -6.02 1.25 15.10
N PHE A 89 -4.98 2.08 15.16
CA PHE A 89 -4.71 3.07 14.12
C PHE A 89 -4.35 2.43 12.77
N LEU A 90 -3.54 1.37 12.75
CA LEU A 90 -3.23 0.65 11.51
C LEU A 90 -4.49 0.07 10.87
N LEU A 91 -5.39 -0.50 11.66
CA LEU A 91 -6.68 -0.98 11.18
C LEU A 91 -7.54 0.17 10.60
N ASP A 92 -7.60 1.32 11.28
CA ASP A 92 -8.30 2.51 10.78
C ASP A 92 -7.74 2.97 9.41
N VAL A 93 -6.41 2.97 9.25
CA VAL A 93 -5.74 3.32 7.98
C VAL A 93 -6.08 2.31 6.90
N ILE A 94 -5.90 1.01 7.16
CA ILE A 94 -6.12 -0.07 6.19
C ILE A 94 -7.58 -0.07 5.70
N GLU A 95 -8.54 0.10 6.60
CA GLU A 95 -9.96 0.14 6.25
C GLU A 95 -10.31 1.39 5.42
N LYS A 96 -9.83 2.56 5.83
CA LYS A 96 -10.15 3.84 5.16
C LYS A 96 -9.39 4.05 3.85
N SER A 97 -8.27 3.36 3.64
CA SER A 97 -7.50 3.39 2.39
C SER A 97 -7.95 2.32 1.39
N ARG A 98 -8.88 1.42 1.78
CA ARG A 98 -9.43 0.39 0.88
C ARG A 98 -10.00 1.01 -0.38
N GLY A 99 -9.59 0.49 -1.54
CA GLY A 99 -10.10 0.93 -2.83
C GLY A 99 -9.64 2.34 -3.23
N ARG A 100 -8.62 2.92 -2.60
CA ARG A 100 -8.05 4.23 -2.98
C ARG A 100 -6.70 4.14 -3.69
N GLN A 101 -6.21 2.93 -3.96
CA GLN A 101 -4.88 2.69 -4.55
C GLN A 101 -4.72 3.37 -5.91
N HIS A 102 -5.74 3.25 -6.76
CA HIS A 102 -5.76 3.88 -8.07
C HIS A 102 -5.74 5.42 -7.99
N VAL A 103 -6.27 6.01 -6.90
CA VAL A 103 -6.22 7.47 -6.68
C VAL A 103 -4.79 7.92 -6.46
N CYS A 104 -3.99 7.16 -5.70
CA CYS A 104 -2.57 7.43 -5.55
C CYS A 104 -1.84 7.31 -6.89
N ASP A 105 -2.09 6.24 -7.66
CA ASP A 105 -1.39 5.98 -8.93
C ASP A 105 -1.59 7.10 -9.97
N VAL A 106 -2.83 7.54 -10.18
CA VAL A 106 -3.16 8.63 -11.12
C VAL A 106 -2.50 9.94 -10.73
N VAL A 107 -2.40 10.15 -9.44
CA VAL A 107 -1.95 11.39 -8.87
C VAL A 107 -0.41 11.46 -8.84
N THR A 108 0.28 10.32 -8.71
CA THR A 108 1.75 10.21 -8.80
C THR A 108 2.28 10.15 -10.23
N ALA A 109 1.42 10.02 -11.25
CA ALA A 109 1.83 9.97 -12.65
C ALA A 109 2.20 11.35 -13.24
N ASP A 110 1.93 12.43 -12.52
CA ASP A 110 2.28 13.81 -12.88
C ASP A 110 3.64 14.19 -12.25
N GLU A 111 4.61 14.63 -13.05
CA GLU A 111 5.96 14.98 -12.57
C GLU A 111 5.99 16.21 -11.63
N SER A 112 4.90 16.97 -11.54
CA SER A 112 4.75 18.11 -10.60
C SER A 112 4.36 17.70 -9.17
N TRP A 113 4.49 16.40 -8.85
CA TRP A 113 3.98 15.77 -7.63
C TRP A 113 5.08 15.37 -6.62
N PRO A 114 4.81 15.42 -5.30
CA PRO A 114 3.63 15.96 -4.63
C PRO A 114 3.66 17.49 -4.56
N ARG A 115 2.52 18.11 -4.85
CA ARG A 115 2.31 19.53 -4.58
C ARG A 115 2.40 19.81 -3.08
N GLN A 116 2.78 21.04 -2.73
CA GLN A 116 3.12 21.44 -1.36
C GLN A 116 2.06 21.07 -0.31
N MET A 117 0.77 21.18 -0.65
CA MET A 117 -0.32 20.89 0.29
C MET A 117 -0.39 19.40 0.64
N LEU A 118 -0.32 18.51 -0.35
CA LEU A 118 -0.31 17.08 -0.04
C LEU A 118 0.98 16.66 0.66
N ALA A 119 2.13 17.18 0.25
CA ALA A 119 3.39 16.91 0.95
C ALA A 119 3.30 17.27 2.44
N ALA A 120 2.68 18.41 2.76
CA ALA A 120 2.45 18.83 4.15
C ALA A 120 1.46 17.90 4.88
N ALA A 121 0.38 17.45 4.24
CA ALA A 121 -0.57 16.52 4.84
C ALA A 121 0.04 15.13 5.07
N ALA A 122 0.77 14.59 4.10
CA ALA A 122 1.51 13.34 4.22
C ALA A 122 2.55 13.42 5.36
N GLN A 123 3.23 14.56 5.50
CA GLN A 123 4.17 14.80 6.60
C GLN A 123 3.47 14.80 7.96
N ARG A 124 2.29 15.43 8.10
CA ARG A 124 1.49 15.39 9.35
C ARG A 124 1.04 13.97 9.68
N PHE A 125 0.58 13.21 8.69
CA PHE A 125 0.24 11.81 8.86
C PHE A 125 1.44 10.98 9.34
N ARG A 126 2.58 11.12 8.67
CA ARG A 126 3.83 10.42 9.01
C ARG A 126 4.30 10.72 10.42
N GLN A 127 4.21 11.97 10.88
CA GLN A 127 4.54 12.36 12.25
C GLN A 127 3.69 11.61 13.29
N VAL A 128 2.38 11.49 13.05
CA VAL A 128 1.46 10.76 13.94
C VAL A 128 1.76 9.26 13.92
N LEU A 129 1.98 8.68 12.74
CA LEU A 129 2.36 7.27 12.60
C LEU A 129 3.65 6.95 13.36
N THR A 130 4.69 7.77 13.18
CA THR A 130 5.98 7.62 13.88
C THR A 130 5.80 7.72 15.39
N ALA A 131 5.00 8.67 15.88
CA ALA A 131 4.76 8.82 17.31
C ALA A 131 4.05 7.59 17.92
N LEU A 132 3.05 7.05 17.24
CA LEU A 132 2.35 5.82 17.63
C LEU A 132 3.30 4.61 17.64
N LEU A 133 4.09 4.44 16.57
CA LEU A 133 5.07 3.36 16.44
C LEU A 133 6.08 3.39 17.59
N HIS A 134 6.73 4.53 17.81
CA HIS A 134 7.71 4.68 18.89
C HIS A 134 7.07 4.49 20.27
N GLY A 135 5.83 4.94 20.45
CA GLY A 135 5.08 4.69 21.68
C GLY A 135 4.86 3.19 21.94
N ALA A 136 4.42 2.45 20.93
CA ALA A 136 4.19 1.02 21.02
C ALA A 136 5.50 0.21 21.20
N GLN A 137 6.59 0.64 20.57
CA GLN A 137 7.93 0.05 20.74
C GLN A 137 8.46 0.27 22.16
N ARG A 138 8.36 1.48 22.72
CA ARG A 138 8.74 1.75 24.12
C ARG A 138 7.92 0.95 25.12
N ALA A 139 6.65 0.70 24.81
CA ALA A 139 5.78 -0.16 25.62
C ALA A 139 6.07 -1.66 25.45
N GLY A 140 7.03 -2.05 24.59
CA GLY A 140 7.39 -3.44 24.33
C GLY A 140 6.33 -4.21 23.53
N GLY A 141 5.34 -3.55 22.95
CA GLY A 141 4.26 -4.21 22.20
C GLY A 141 4.51 -4.32 20.69
N VAL A 142 5.57 -3.69 20.20
CA VAL A 142 6.02 -3.73 18.79
C VAL A 142 7.53 -3.90 18.75
N ARG A 143 8.04 -4.69 17.81
CA ARG A 143 9.49 -4.93 17.65
C ARG A 143 10.25 -3.68 17.20
N ALA A 144 11.49 -3.53 17.67
CA ALA A 144 12.32 -2.33 17.44
C ALA A 144 12.89 -2.20 16.01
N GLY A 145 12.99 -3.31 15.26
CA GLY A 145 13.57 -3.33 13.92
C GLY A 145 12.63 -2.90 12.78
N ILE A 146 11.61 -2.10 13.07
CA ILE A 146 10.61 -1.65 12.10
C ILE A 146 10.54 -0.13 12.13
N GLY A 147 10.69 0.49 10.97
CA GLY A 147 10.58 1.92 10.76
C GLY A 147 9.20 2.37 10.28
N PRO A 148 8.92 3.68 10.28
CA PRO A 148 7.64 4.23 9.81
C PRO A 148 7.38 3.99 8.31
N ASP A 149 8.43 3.89 7.50
CA ASP A 149 8.30 3.63 6.06
C ASP A 149 7.91 2.16 5.79
N ASP A 150 8.42 1.22 6.60
CA ASP A 150 8.02 -0.19 6.57
C ASP A 150 6.53 -0.31 6.92
N VAL A 151 6.10 0.39 7.98
CA VAL A 151 4.69 0.39 8.41
C VAL A 151 3.79 1.00 7.34
N THR A 152 4.22 2.10 6.71
CA THR A 152 3.47 2.73 5.61
C THR A 152 3.30 1.74 4.46
N SER A 153 4.39 1.11 4.02
CA SER A 153 4.38 0.11 2.95
C SER A 153 3.49 -1.09 3.29
N LEU A 154 3.55 -1.56 4.53
CA LEU A 154 2.72 -2.66 5.03
C LEU A 154 1.23 -2.31 5.04
N THR A 155 0.85 -1.09 5.46
CA THR A 155 -0.56 -0.66 5.42
C THR A 155 -1.11 -0.57 3.99
N VAL A 156 -0.30 -0.10 3.04
CA VAL A 156 -0.65 -0.08 1.61
C VAL A 156 -0.85 -1.51 1.10
N GLY A 157 0.07 -2.43 1.41
CA GLY A 157 -0.05 -3.85 1.05
C GLY A 157 -1.28 -4.52 1.66
N CYS A 158 -1.60 -4.24 2.92
CA CYS A 158 -2.80 -4.75 3.59
C CYS A 158 -4.09 -4.22 2.95
N ALA A 159 -4.15 -2.93 2.62
CA ALA A 159 -5.29 -2.35 1.92
C ALA A 159 -5.48 -2.99 0.53
N ALA A 160 -4.38 -3.25 -0.18
CA ALA A 160 -4.39 -3.97 -1.46
C ALA A 160 -4.92 -5.40 -1.32
N MET A 161 -4.45 -6.11 -0.31
CA MET A 161 -4.88 -7.47 0.02
C MET A 161 -6.39 -7.52 0.25
N LEU A 162 -6.94 -6.60 1.06
CA LEU A 162 -8.40 -6.50 1.24
C LEU A 162 -9.16 -6.20 -0.05
N ALA A 163 -8.57 -5.45 -0.99
CA ALA A 163 -9.23 -5.11 -2.25
C ALA A 163 -9.27 -6.29 -3.24
N VAL A 164 -8.26 -7.18 -3.24
CA VAL A 164 -8.18 -8.30 -4.19
C VAL A 164 -8.96 -9.55 -3.74
N HIS A 165 -9.21 -9.71 -2.44
CA HIS A 165 -9.92 -10.89 -1.93
C HIS A 165 -11.44 -10.74 -2.06
N ARG A 166 -12.08 -11.68 -2.78
CA ARG A 166 -13.55 -11.78 -2.87
C ARG A 166 -14.19 -12.18 -1.54
N ASP A 167 -13.54 -13.05 -0.78
CA ASP A 167 -13.92 -13.35 0.60
C ASP A 167 -13.31 -12.29 1.53
N ARG A 168 -14.16 -11.39 2.03
CA ARG A 168 -13.76 -10.34 2.97
C ARG A 168 -13.17 -10.91 4.26
N ALA A 169 -13.68 -12.05 4.74
CA ALA A 169 -13.17 -12.67 5.95
C ALA A 169 -11.74 -13.20 5.75
N ALA A 170 -11.44 -13.77 4.58
CA ALA A 170 -10.07 -14.18 4.23
C ALA A 170 -9.10 -13.00 4.21
N GLY A 171 -9.48 -11.90 3.57
CA GLY A 171 -8.65 -10.68 3.56
C GLY A 171 -8.38 -10.16 4.97
N ILE A 172 -9.42 -10.06 5.81
CA ILE A 172 -9.28 -9.62 7.21
C ILE A 172 -8.35 -10.53 8.01
N ARG A 173 -8.47 -11.87 7.84
CA ARG A 173 -7.57 -12.83 8.50
C ARG A 173 -6.11 -12.57 8.14
N LEU A 174 -5.81 -12.34 6.87
CA LEU A 174 -4.43 -12.08 6.42
C LEU A 174 -3.88 -10.73 6.91
N VAL A 175 -4.73 -9.70 6.99
CA VAL A 175 -4.37 -8.42 7.62
C VAL A 175 -3.98 -8.64 9.08
N HIS A 176 -4.78 -9.39 9.85
CA HIS A 176 -4.45 -9.71 11.24
C HIS A 176 -3.13 -10.47 11.36
N LEU A 177 -2.89 -11.49 10.54
CA LEU A 177 -1.62 -12.22 10.53
C LEU A 177 -0.43 -11.31 10.23
N THR A 178 -0.60 -10.36 9.31
CA THR A 178 0.44 -9.39 8.95
C THR A 178 0.72 -8.43 10.09
N LEU A 179 -0.31 -7.93 10.77
CA LEU A 179 -0.17 -7.06 11.93
C LEU A 179 0.46 -7.80 13.13
N ASP A 180 0.10 -9.07 13.35
CA ASP A 180 0.69 -9.87 14.43
C ASP A 180 2.20 -10.08 14.23
N ALA A 181 2.70 -10.07 12.99
CA ALA A 181 4.15 -10.11 12.70
C ALA A 181 4.93 -8.86 13.19
N LEU A 182 4.23 -7.77 13.54
CA LEU A 182 4.83 -6.57 14.15
C LEU A 182 5.05 -6.72 15.65
N ARG A 183 4.39 -7.70 16.28
CA ARG A 183 4.57 -7.98 17.71
C ARG A 183 5.98 -8.52 17.96
N PRO A 184 6.50 -8.41 19.19
CA PRO A 184 7.80 -8.97 19.53
C PRO A 184 7.76 -10.50 19.37
N SER A 185 8.59 -11.04 18.47
CA SER A 185 8.87 -12.48 18.39
C SER A 185 10.14 -12.80 19.17
N ALA A 186 10.15 -13.93 19.89
CA ALA A 186 11.35 -14.45 20.57
C ALA A 186 12.46 -14.87 19.58
N SER A 187 12.10 -15.15 18.32
CA SER A 187 13.03 -15.44 17.23
C SER A 187 12.94 -14.35 16.16
N VAL A 188 14.02 -13.62 15.96
CA VAL A 188 14.18 -12.75 14.80
C VAL A 188 14.32 -13.66 13.59
N THR A 189 13.26 -13.81 12.78
CA THR A 189 13.41 -14.36 11.44
C THR A 189 14.34 -13.40 10.70
N GLU A 190 15.59 -13.81 10.47
CA GLU A 190 16.42 -13.09 9.51
C GLU A 190 15.69 -13.09 8.18
N LEU A 191 15.35 -11.90 7.70
CA LEU A 191 14.73 -11.73 6.40
C LEU A 191 15.81 -12.07 5.37
N HIS A 192 15.82 -13.32 4.91
CA HIS A 192 16.59 -13.67 3.73
C HIS A 192 16.16 -12.73 2.60
N THR A 193 17.14 -12.07 1.97
CA THR A 193 16.89 -11.21 0.82
C THR A 193 16.06 -12.00 -0.18
N PHE A 194 14.83 -11.54 -0.43
CA PHE A 194 13.98 -12.15 -1.45
C PHE A 194 14.81 -12.12 -2.74
N ARG A 195 15.01 -13.30 -3.35
CA ARG A 195 15.94 -13.44 -4.47
C ARG A 195 15.33 -12.71 -5.67
N ASP A 196 15.60 -11.41 -5.79
CA ASP A 196 15.29 -10.64 -6.99
C ASP A 196 15.95 -11.34 -8.15
N ALA A 197 15.16 -11.72 -9.15
CA ALA A 197 15.62 -12.35 -10.38
C ALA A 197 16.56 -11.44 -11.22
N GLY A 198 16.96 -10.27 -10.69
CA GLY A 198 17.89 -9.31 -11.28
C GLY A 198 19.28 -9.28 -10.67
N GLY A 199 19.61 -10.19 -9.73
CA GLY A 199 20.98 -10.29 -9.20
C GLY A 199 21.98 -10.55 -10.33
N THR A 200 22.80 -9.54 -10.65
CA THR A 200 23.90 -9.66 -11.62
C THR A 200 24.93 -10.62 -11.05
N THR A 201 24.69 -11.91 -11.23
CA THR A 201 25.65 -12.95 -10.87
C THR A 201 26.89 -12.69 -11.73
N PRO A 202 28.09 -12.52 -11.15
CA PRO A 202 29.28 -12.20 -11.93
C PRO A 202 29.41 -13.22 -13.06
N ALA A 203 29.55 -12.73 -14.30
CA ALA A 203 29.57 -13.59 -15.49
C ALA A 203 30.65 -14.67 -15.31
N ALA A 204 30.22 -15.92 -15.17
CA ALA A 204 31.13 -17.05 -15.03
C ALA A 204 32.08 -17.07 -16.23
N ARG A 205 33.36 -17.36 -16.03
CA ARG A 205 34.35 -17.46 -17.11
C ARG A 205 34.67 -18.92 -17.41
N CYS A 206 34.93 -19.22 -18.67
CA CYS A 206 35.40 -20.53 -19.10
C CYS A 206 36.71 -20.88 -18.38
N GLU A 207 36.75 -22.02 -17.70
CA GLU A 207 37.94 -22.47 -16.95
C GLU A 207 39.16 -22.70 -17.85
N GLU A 208 38.98 -22.88 -19.17
CA GLU A 208 40.11 -23.08 -20.11
C GLU A 208 40.53 -21.87 -20.93
N CYS A 209 39.61 -20.97 -21.28
CA CYS A 209 39.92 -19.86 -22.19
C CYS A 209 39.53 -18.49 -21.65
N GLY A 210 38.95 -18.41 -20.45
CA GLY A 210 38.58 -17.15 -19.81
C GLY A 210 37.40 -16.40 -20.43
N THR A 211 36.80 -16.91 -21.50
CA THR A 211 35.63 -16.33 -22.16
C THR A 211 34.42 -16.29 -21.23
N SER A 212 33.68 -15.18 -21.25
CA SER A 212 32.43 -15.04 -20.50
C SER A 212 31.39 -16.08 -20.93
N LEU A 213 30.79 -16.74 -19.95
CA LEU A 213 29.76 -17.75 -20.15
C LEU A 213 28.38 -17.11 -19.93
N PRO A 214 27.37 -17.52 -20.73
CA PRO A 214 26.02 -17.06 -20.53
C PRO A 214 25.49 -17.55 -19.17
N CYS A 215 24.99 -16.63 -18.36
CA CYS A 215 24.32 -16.98 -17.11
C CYS A 215 22.95 -17.59 -17.44
N ARG A 216 22.68 -18.79 -16.94
CA ARG A 216 21.35 -19.40 -17.03
C ARG A 216 20.65 -19.24 -15.68
N PRO A 217 19.35 -18.87 -15.67
CA PRO A 217 18.60 -18.64 -14.44
C PRO A 217 18.35 -19.94 -13.64
N THR A 218 18.44 -21.09 -14.28
CA THR A 218 18.27 -22.41 -13.65
C THR A 218 19.32 -23.41 -14.14
N GLY A 219 19.63 -24.39 -13.30
CA GLY A 219 20.57 -25.49 -13.60
C GLY A 219 22.00 -25.26 -13.12
N ARG A 220 22.85 -26.28 -13.34
CA ARG A 220 24.27 -26.22 -12.96
C ARG A 220 25.02 -25.24 -13.88
N PRO A 221 25.81 -24.30 -13.33
CA PRO A 221 26.55 -23.33 -14.15
C PRO A 221 27.50 -24.05 -15.12
N ALA A 222 27.55 -23.56 -16.36
CA ALA A 222 28.49 -24.05 -17.35
C ALA A 222 29.92 -23.73 -16.90
N ARG A 223 30.84 -24.69 -17.07
CA ARG A 223 32.28 -24.49 -16.77
C ARG A 223 33.11 -24.16 -18.01
N TYR A 224 32.59 -24.47 -19.20
CA TYR A 224 33.31 -24.34 -20.46
C TYR A 224 32.40 -23.75 -21.54
N CYS A 225 32.95 -22.88 -22.38
CA CYS A 225 32.20 -22.14 -23.41
C CYS A 225 31.72 -23.03 -24.58
N GLY A 226 32.32 -24.20 -24.77
CA GLY A 226 31.98 -25.10 -25.87
C GLY A 226 32.67 -26.45 -25.78
N ALA A 227 32.40 -27.33 -26.76
CA ALA A 227 32.93 -28.70 -26.81
C ALA A 227 34.48 -28.72 -26.90
N THR A 228 35.08 -27.78 -27.62
CA THR A 228 36.53 -27.68 -27.78
C THR A 228 37.25 -27.42 -26.45
N CYS A 229 36.76 -26.48 -25.64
CA CYS A 229 37.34 -26.22 -24.32
C CYS A 229 37.15 -27.41 -23.36
N ARG A 230 36.00 -28.10 -23.43
CA ARG A 230 35.79 -29.34 -22.66
C ARG A 230 36.81 -30.42 -23.03
N GLN A 231 37.06 -30.62 -24.32
CA GLN A 231 38.02 -31.62 -24.79
C GLN A 231 39.45 -31.26 -24.39
N ARG A 232 39.84 -29.98 -24.47
CA ARG A 232 41.16 -29.50 -24.05
C ARG A 232 41.39 -29.71 -22.56
N ALA A 233 40.40 -29.35 -21.72
CA ALA A 233 40.45 -29.61 -20.27
C ALA A 233 40.61 -31.10 -19.95
N ARG A 234 39.87 -31.97 -20.64
CA ARG A 234 39.96 -33.42 -20.45
C ARG A 234 41.35 -33.95 -20.80
N ARG A 235 41.93 -33.50 -21.92
CA ARG A 235 43.29 -33.91 -22.33
C ARG A 235 44.34 -33.45 -21.32
N ARG A 236 44.25 -32.20 -20.83
CA ARG A 236 45.17 -31.67 -19.81
C ARG A 236 45.15 -32.49 -18.51
N ARG A 237 43.97 -32.92 -18.06
CA ARG A 237 43.80 -33.76 -16.87
C ARG A 237 44.30 -35.20 -17.04
N LEU A 238 44.46 -35.67 -18.27
CA LEU A 238 44.97 -37.02 -18.57
C LEU A 238 46.48 -37.02 -18.84
N ALA A 239 47.06 -35.83 -19.04
CA ALA A 239 48.47 -35.64 -19.37
C ALA A 239 49.32 -35.18 -18.16
N GLY A 240 48.70 -34.99 -17.00
CA GLY A 240 49.36 -34.73 -15.72
C GLY A 240 48.78 -35.66 -14.67
#